data_AF-A0A840H8W4-F1
#
_entry.id   AF-A0A840H8W4-F1
#
_cell.length_a   1.000
_cell.length_b   1.000
_cell.length_c   1.000
_cell.angle_alpha   90.00
_cell.angle_beta   90.00
_cell.angle_gamma   90.00
#
_symmetry.space_group_name_H-M   'P 1'
#
loop_
_entity.id
_entity.type
_entity.pdbx_description
1 polymer ?
#
loop_
_entity_poly.entity_id
_entity_poly.type
_entity_poly.pdbx_seq_one_letter_code
_entity_poly.pdbx_strand_id
1 'polypeptide(L)'
;MKTNKHDAADAEACWEAVQRPGMRFVPVKSAEQQGILMLHRTRDLLTRQCMGAINALRGHLGELGIVTGKGKANARELMALVDVDERIPQSARRALSILVDQIKDLELNIESYEKMILATARDNEVCRRS
;
A
#
# COMPACT_ATOMS: atom_id res chain seq x y z
N MET A 1 24.98 -31.71 2.72
CA MET A 1 24.29 -32.50 1.67
C MET A 1 22.84 -32.72 2.09
N LYS A 2 21.89 -32.35 1.23
CA LYS A 2 20.47 -32.77 1.12
C LYS A 2 19.56 -32.48 2.33
N THR A 3 18.87 -31.33 2.42
CA THR A 3 17.62 -30.86 1.76
C THR A 3 16.37 -31.72 1.99
N ASN A 4 15.41 -31.11 2.72
CA ASN A 4 13.95 -31.28 2.74
C ASN A 4 13.34 -32.68 2.84
N LYS A 5 13.03 -33.05 4.09
CA LYS A 5 12.05 -34.07 4.47
C LYS A 5 10.66 -33.45 4.72
N HIS A 6 10.27 -32.46 3.90
CA HIS A 6 8.94 -31.83 3.95
C HIS A 6 8.15 -31.95 2.64
N ASP A 7 8.82 -32.19 1.50
CA ASP A 7 8.15 -32.19 0.20
C ASP A 7 7.33 -33.47 -0.07
N ALA A 8 7.62 -34.57 0.65
CA ALA A 8 6.89 -35.83 0.47
C ALA A 8 5.56 -35.88 1.24
N ALA A 9 5.44 -35.16 2.36
CA ALA A 9 4.22 -35.16 3.18
C ALA A 9 3.12 -34.24 2.62
N ASP A 10 3.51 -33.16 1.93
CA ASP A 10 2.54 -32.21 1.35
C ASP A 10 1.91 -32.72 0.03
N ALA A 11 2.56 -33.68 -0.65
CA ALA A 11 2.03 -34.29 -1.88
C ALA A 11 0.88 -35.28 -1.60
N GLU A 12 0.90 -35.98 -0.47
CA GLU A 12 -0.18 -36.91 -0.08
C GLU A 12 -1.45 -36.16 0.35
N ALA A 13 -1.33 -35.02 1.02
CA ALA A 13 -2.47 -34.18 1.39
C ALA A 13 -3.25 -33.64 0.17
N CYS A 14 -2.55 -33.46 -0.96
CA CYS A 14 -3.14 -32.97 -2.20
C CYS A 14 -3.94 -34.06 -2.95
N TRP A 15 -3.65 -35.34 -2.71
CA TRP A 15 -4.30 -36.47 -3.39
C TRP A 15 -5.61 -36.91 -2.70
N GLU A 16 -5.66 -36.86 -1.36
CA GLU A 16 -6.89 -37.20 -0.60
C GLU A 16 -8.01 -36.15 -0.75
N ALA A 17 -7.67 -34.89 -1.05
CA ALA A 17 -8.64 -33.81 -1.22
C ALA A 17 -9.46 -33.89 -2.52
N VAL A 18 -8.96 -34.60 -3.54
CA VAL A 18 -9.60 -34.70 -4.88
C VAL A 18 -10.77 -35.69 -4.89
N GLN A 19 -10.83 -36.65 -3.95
CA GLN A 19 -11.81 -37.74 -3.97
C GLN A 19 -13.05 -37.53 -3.08
N ARG A 20 -13.20 -36.38 -2.39
CA ARG A 20 -14.39 -36.14 -1.55
C ARG A 20 -15.53 -35.51 -2.37
N PRO A 21 -16.66 -36.22 -2.59
CA PRO A 21 -17.83 -35.63 -3.24
C PRO A 21 -18.47 -34.64 -2.25
N GLY A 22 -18.19 -33.36 -2.44
CA GLY A 22 -18.64 -32.28 -1.56
C GLY A 22 -17.62 -31.18 -1.30
N MET A 23 -16.37 -31.31 -1.75
CA MET A 23 -15.41 -30.20 -1.71
C MET A 23 -15.76 -29.20 -2.81
N ARG A 24 -16.38 -28.08 -2.40
CA ARG A 24 -16.65 -26.93 -3.26
C ARG A 24 -15.31 -26.44 -3.82
N PHE A 25 -15.02 -26.82 -5.07
CA PHE A 25 -13.84 -26.42 -5.81
C PHE A 25 -13.74 -24.89 -5.74
N VAL A 26 -12.75 -24.37 -5.01
CA VAL A 26 -12.41 -22.95 -5.08
C VAL A 26 -11.55 -22.83 -6.33
N PRO A 27 -12.07 -22.28 -7.44
CA PRO A 27 -11.26 -22.15 -8.64
C PRO A 27 -10.00 -21.37 -8.29
N VAL A 28 -8.84 -21.91 -8.65
CA VAL A 28 -7.56 -21.21 -8.55
C VAL A 28 -7.76 -19.87 -9.25
N LYS A 29 -7.60 -18.76 -8.52
CA LYS A 29 -7.76 -17.42 -9.08
C LYS A 29 -6.91 -17.33 -10.34
N SER A 30 -7.51 -16.91 -11.46
CA SER A 30 -6.75 -16.70 -12.70
C SER A 30 -5.62 -15.69 -12.44
N ALA A 31 -4.55 -15.73 -13.26
CA ALA A 31 -3.47 -14.76 -13.14
C ALA A 31 -3.98 -13.31 -13.16
N GLU A 32 -5.01 -13.05 -13.97
CA GLU A 32 -5.77 -11.79 -14.02
C GLU A 32 -6.36 -11.40 -12.65
N GLN A 33 -7.09 -12.32 -12.00
CA GLN A 33 -7.70 -12.12 -10.69
C GLN A 33 -6.65 -11.96 -9.58
N GLN A 34 -5.51 -12.63 -9.70
CA GLN A 34 -4.38 -12.46 -8.79
C GLN A 34 -3.74 -11.08 -8.97
N GLY A 35 -3.57 -10.61 -10.20
CA GLY A 35 -3.09 -9.27 -10.53
C GLY A 35 -3.96 -8.16 -9.93
N ILE A 36 -5.29 -8.27 -10.06
CA ILE A 36 -6.23 -7.33 -9.43
C ILE A 36 -6.02 -7.27 -7.92
N LEU A 37 -5.91 -8.43 -7.27
CA LEU A 37 -5.68 -8.49 -5.82
C LEU A 37 -4.34 -7.87 -5.42
N MET A 38 -3.30 -8.00 -6.25
CA MET A 38 -2.01 -7.35 -6.03
C MET A 38 -2.13 -5.82 -6.13
N LEU A 39 -2.93 -5.29 -7.06
CA LEU A 39 -3.19 -3.84 -7.15
C LEU A 39 -3.78 -3.29 -5.84
N HIS A 40 -4.83 -3.94 -5.32
CA HIS A 40 -5.47 -3.53 -4.06
C HIS A 40 -4.49 -3.60 -2.88
N ARG A 41 -3.77 -4.71 -2.73
CA ARG A 41 -2.81 -4.90 -1.63
C ARG A 41 -1.66 -3.89 -1.70
N THR A 42 -1.20 -3.57 -2.91
CA THR A 42 -0.15 -2.57 -3.11
C THR A 42 -0.67 -1.18 -2.75
N ARG A 43 -1.88 -0.80 -3.19
CA ARG A 43 -2.51 0.46 -2.77
C ARG A 43 -2.65 0.57 -1.26
N ASP A 44 -3.04 -0.51 -0.57
CA ASP A 44 -3.11 -0.58 0.89
C ASP A 44 -1.74 -0.39 1.57
N LEU A 45 -0.68 -0.99 1.02
CA LEU A 45 0.68 -0.80 1.50
C LEU A 45 1.12 0.66 1.36
N LEU A 46 0.97 1.24 0.17
CA LEU A 46 1.35 2.62 -0.11
C LEU A 46 0.57 3.60 0.77
N THR A 47 -0.73 3.35 1.00
CA THR A 47 -1.56 4.16 1.90
C THR A 47 -0.99 4.17 3.32
N ARG A 48 -0.57 3.01 3.84
CA ARG A 48 0.04 2.90 5.17
C ARG A 48 1.39 3.61 5.24
N GLN A 49 2.21 3.48 4.19
CA GLN A 49 3.50 4.19 4.10
C GLN A 49 3.30 5.71 4.07
N CYS A 50 2.32 6.21 3.31
CA CYS A 50 1.99 7.63 3.22
C CYS A 50 1.58 8.18 4.61
N MET A 51 0.69 7.47 5.32
CA MET A 51 0.32 7.83 6.69
C MET A 51 1.51 7.81 7.65
N GLY A 52 2.41 6.82 7.51
CA GLY A 52 3.64 6.73 8.29
C GLY A 52 4.55 7.93 8.08
N ALA A 53 4.79 8.32 6.83
CA ALA A 53 5.61 9.48 6.48
C ALA A 53 5.00 10.80 6.99
N ILE A 54 3.67 10.99 6.85
CA ILE A 54 2.96 12.15 7.42
C ILE A 54 3.11 12.21 8.94
N ASN A 55 3.04 11.07 9.63
CA ASN A 55 3.20 11.02 11.08
C ASN A 55 4.64 11.31 11.51
N ALA A 56 5.65 10.84 10.77
CA ALA A 56 7.05 11.18 11.01
C ALA A 56 7.30 12.69 10.82
N LEU A 57 6.80 13.28 9.72
CA LEU A 57 6.86 14.71 9.47
C LEU A 57 6.24 15.50 10.62
N ARG A 58 5.03 15.11 11.07
CA ARG A 58 4.36 15.74 12.21
C ARG A 58 5.15 15.59 13.51
N GLY A 59 5.76 14.43 13.75
CA GLY A 59 6.58 14.17 14.94
C GLY A 59 7.78 15.12 15.00
N HIS A 60 8.55 15.21 13.92
CA HIS A 60 9.71 16.11 13.84
C HIS A 60 9.34 17.59 13.93
N LEU A 61 8.23 18.00 13.32
CA LEU A 61 7.73 19.37 13.50
C LEU A 61 7.30 19.63 14.95
N GLY A 62 6.70 18.64 15.62
CA GLY A 62 6.37 18.70 17.04
C GLY A 62 7.59 18.85 17.94
N GLU A 63 8.70 18.18 17.63
CA GLU A 63 9.99 18.33 18.34
C GLU A 63 10.54 19.77 18.25
N LEU A 64 10.19 20.50 17.19
CA LEU A 64 10.53 21.91 16.98
C LEU A 64 9.48 22.89 17.54
N GLY A 65 8.47 22.39 18.26
CA GLY A 65 7.38 23.21 18.81
C GLY A 65 6.34 23.66 17.76
N ILE A 66 6.35 23.06 16.58
CA ILE A 66 5.40 23.33 15.50
C ILE A 66 4.25 22.33 15.60
N VAL A 67 3.18 22.71 16.31
CA VAL A 67 2.01 21.85 16.53
C VAL A 67 0.91 22.18 15.51
N THR A 68 0.53 21.21 14.68
CA THR A 68 -0.65 21.31 13.80
C THR A 68 -1.77 20.40 14.28
N GLY A 69 -3.01 20.66 13.83
CA GLY A 69 -4.13 19.75 14.07
C GLY A 69 -3.90 18.34 13.50
N LYS A 70 -4.73 17.37 13.91
CA LYS A 70 -4.74 16.00 13.36
C LYS A 70 -5.62 15.90 12.11
N GLY A 71 -5.19 15.19 11.06
CA GLY A 71 -5.99 14.91 9.84
C GLY A 71 -5.21 14.95 8.52
N LYS A 72 -5.85 14.47 7.43
CA LYS A 72 -5.28 14.50 6.05
C LYS A 72 -5.25 15.91 5.45
N ALA A 73 -6.25 16.74 5.71
CA ALA A 73 -6.26 18.15 5.28
C ALA A 73 -5.01 18.89 5.79
N ASN A 74 -4.51 18.49 6.95
CA ASN A 74 -3.38 19.10 7.61
C ASN A 74 -2.03 18.59 7.06
N ALA A 75 -2.01 17.55 6.20
CA ALA A 75 -0.77 17.04 5.63
C ALA A 75 -0.15 18.04 4.64
N ARG A 76 -0.95 18.67 3.77
CA ARG A 76 -0.47 19.70 2.86
C ARG A 76 0.02 20.95 3.59
N GLU A 77 -0.68 21.35 4.66
CA GLU A 77 -0.25 22.43 5.53
C GLU A 77 1.09 22.11 6.20
N LEU A 78 1.23 20.89 6.75
CA LEU A 78 2.50 20.41 7.33
C LEU A 78 3.66 20.45 6.32
N MET A 79 3.41 20.00 5.10
CA MET A 79 4.42 20.04 4.04
C MET A 79 4.80 21.48 3.66
N ALA A 80 3.83 22.40 3.59
CA ALA A 80 4.07 23.80 3.28
C ALA A 80 4.90 24.51 4.36
N LEU A 81 4.76 24.12 5.64
CA LEU A 81 5.52 24.70 6.75
C LEU A 81 7.02 24.44 6.64
N VAL A 82 7.46 23.36 6.00
CA VAL A 82 8.89 22.96 5.93
C VAL A 82 9.76 24.07 5.32
N ASP A 83 9.26 24.76 4.31
CA ASP A 83 10.02 25.77 3.59
C ASP A 83 9.88 27.18 4.18
N VAL A 84 8.77 27.47 4.87
CA VAL A 84 8.42 28.83 5.30
C VAL A 84 8.62 29.09 6.80
N ASP A 85 8.61 28.06 7.63
CA ASP A 85 8.71 28.24 9.09
C ASP A 85 10.18 28.46 9.49
N GLU A 86 10.46 29.65 10.02
CA GLU A 86 11.80 30.09 10.44
C GLU A 86 12.33 29.31 11.65
N ARG A 87 11.45 28.64 12.41
CA ARG A 87 11.86 27.81 13.55
C ARG A 87 12.57 26.53 13.13
N ILE A 88 12.50 26.16 11.86
CA ILE A 88 13.10 24.93 11.32
C ILE A 88 14.58 25.19 10.97
N PRO A 89 15.55 24.56 11.66
CA PRO A 89 16.96 24.69 11.31
C PRO A 89 17.24 24.11 9.92
N GLN A 90 18.22 24.67 9.20
CA GLN A 90 18.56 24.22 7.84
C GLN A 90 18.92 22.72 7.74
N SER A 91 19.50 22.14 8.80
CA SER A 91 19.75 20.69 8.89
C SER A 91 18.47 19.88 8.92
N ALA A 92 17.48 20.29 9.73
CA ALA A 92 16.17 19.67 9.80
C ALA A 92 15.38 19.87 8.50
N ARG A 93 15.42 21.07 7.89
CA ARG A 93 14.73 21.36 6.63
C ARG A 93 15.08 20.35 5.54
N ARG A 94 16.37 20.02 5.36
CA ARG A 94 16.81 18.99 4.41
C ARG A 94 16.19 17.62 4.67
N ALA A 95 16.14 17.18 5.94
CA ALA A 95 15.54 15.91 6.30
C ALA A 95 14.02 15.91 6.09
N LEU A 96 13.35 17.00 6.46
CA LEU A 96 11.91 17.18 6.29
C LEU A 96 11.51 17.25 4.81
N SER A 97 12.30 17.90 3.95
CA SER A 97 12.04 17.95 2.50
C SER A 97 12.04 16.55 1.87
N ILE A 98 12.92 15.63 2.32
CA ILE A 98 12.91 14.23 1.86
C ILE A 98 11.58 13.55 2.23
N LEU A 99 11.07 13.78 3.44
CA LEU A 99 9.76 13.23 3.84
C LEU A 99 8.62 13.83 3.03
N VAL A 100 8.67 15.14 2.75
CA VAL A 100 7.69 15.82 1.89
C VAL A 100 7.65 15.20 0.50
N ASP A 101 8.80 14.99 -0.12
CA ASP A 101 8.87 14.42 -1.46
C ASP A 101 8.42 12.95 -1.47
N GLN A 102 8.80 12.17 -0.45
CA GLN A 102 8.29 10.81 -0.28
C GLN A 102 6.76 10.77 -0.14
N ILE A 103 6.16 11.72 0.60
CA ILE A 103 4.70 11.81 0.73
C ILE A 103 4.06 12.07 -0.64
N LYS A 104 4.58 13.03 -1.41
CA LYS A 104 4.08 13.34 -2.76
C LYS A 104 4.15 12.14 -3.70
N ASP A 105 5.29 11.45 -3.72
CA ASP A 105 5.47 10.26 -4.55
C ASP A 105 4.50 9.13 -4.16
N LEU A 106 4.28 8.93 -2.86
CA LEU A 106 3.31 7.96 -2.37
C LEU A 106 1.88 8.34 -2.75
N GLU A 107 1.50 9.62 -2.63
CA GLU A 107 0.18 10.10 -3.05
C GLU A 107 -0.06 9.89 -4.56
N LEU A 108 0.92 10.22 -5.40
CA LEU A 108 0.84 10.00 -6.86
C LEU A 108 0.69 8.52 -7.21
N ASN A 109 1.46 7.65 -6.56
CA ASN A 109 1.36 6.22 -6.79
C ASN A 109 0.01 5.67 -6.31
N ILE A 110 -0.50 6.10 -5.16
CA ILE A 110 -1.84 5.70 -4.67
C ILE A 110 -2.90 6.06 -5.70
N GLU A 111 -2.90 7.30 -6.22
CA GLU A 111 -3.86 7.74 -7.23
C GLU A 111 -3.76 6.91 -8.54
N SER A 112 -2.54 6.58 -8.95
CA SER A 112 -2.29 5.72 -10.11
C SER A 112 -2.90 4.33 -9.93
N TYR A 113 -2.69 3.70 -8.76
CA TYR A 113 -3.28 2.39 -8.45
C TYR A 113 -4.80 2.45 -8.31
N GLU A 114 -5.37 3.53 -7.76
CA GLU A 114 -6.82 3.72 -7.71
C GLU A 114 -7.43 3.79 -9.11
N LYS A 115 -6.78 4.49 -10.05
CA LYS A 115 -7.19 4.52 -11.47
C LYS A 115 -7.13 3.14 -12.12
N MET A 116 -6.07 2.37 -11.88
CA MET A 116 -5.94 1.00 -12.41
C MET A 116 -7.05 0.08 -11.86
N ILE A 117 -7.31 0.13 -10.55
CA ILE A 117 -8.38 -0.64 -9.91
C ILE A 117 -9.75 -0.31 -10.51
N LEU A 118 -10.05 0.98 -10.71
CA LEU A 118 -11.32 1.42 -11.32
C LEU A 118 -11.46 0.99 -12.78
N ALA A 119 -10.37 1.03 -13.55
CA ALA A 119 -10.35 0.55 -14.93
C ALA A 119 -10.67 -0.95 -14.98
N THR A 120 -10.01 -1.76 -14.15
CA THR A 120 -10.26 -3.22 -14.14
C THR A 120 -11.66 -3.58 -13.62
N ALA A 121 -12.25 -2.78 -12.74
CA ALA A 121 -13.64 -2.98 -12.32
C ALA A 121 -14.62 -2.77 -13.49
N ARG A 122 -14.40 -1.75 -14.33
CA ARG A 122 -15.23 -1.46 -15.50
C ARG A 122 -15.14 -2.57 -16.56
N ASP A 123 -13.93 -3.02 -16.87
CA ASP A 123 -13.72 -4.06 -17.88
C ASP A 123 -14.41 -5.38 -17.48
N ASN A 124 -14.35 -5.75 -16.20
CA ASN A 124 -15.04 -6.92 -15.66
C ASN A 124 -16.57 -6.80 -15.62
N GLU A 125 -17.13 -5.58 -15.54
CA GLU A 125 -18.57 -5.35 -15.63
C GLU A 125 -19.07 -5.40 -17.09
N VAL A 126 -18.31 -4.86 -18.03
CA VAL A 126 -18.63 -4.90 -19.47
C VAL A 126 -18.60 -6.34 -19.99
N CYS A 127 -17.56 -7.13 -19.66
CA CYS A 127 -17.48 -8.54 -20.02
C CYS A 127 -18.59 -9.42 -19.41
N ARG A 128 -19.19 -9.03 -18.28
CA ARG A 128 -20.30 -9.77 -17.65
C ARG A 128 -21.68 -9.46 -18.24
N ARG A 129 -21.80 -8.39 -19.03
CA ARG A 129 -23.05 -7.97 -19.69
C ARG A 129 -23.12 -8.33 -21.18
N SER A 130 -22.01 -8.86 -21.72
CA SER A 130 -21.87 -9.32 -23.11
C SER A 130 -22.26 -10.79 -23.21
#